data_AF-A0A4R5FT18-F1
#
_entry.id   AF-A0A4R5FT18-F1
#
_cell.length_a   1.000
_cell.length_b   1.000
_cell.length_c   1.000
_cell.angle_alpha   90.00
_cell.angle_beta   90.00
_cell.angle_gamma   90.00
#
_symmetry.space_group_name_H-M   'P 1'
#
loop_
_entity.id
_entity.type
_entity.pdbx_description
1 polymer ?
#
loop_
_entity_poly.entity_id
_entity_poly.type
_entity_poly.pdbx_seq_one_letter_code
_entity_poly.pdbx_strand_id
1 'polypeptide(L)'
;MSKRHLAVAAAVAATVLAAPLPAAADSTRPLKLRGGLTLLLPAAWKVHRVKPGWTRVVTGKCAAPKAGYGTPGCDSFWILGPKAIRQGDELFRPYTGASAFYPATDVQRCPRNSKWGQTLGAARKKGLRQVGPGHRAAYREWAAACVSYANGRVRSRFVQREWFLPTTKVLVVDQWSTPGLSGVLQRARWS
;
A
#
# COMPACT_ATOMS: atom_id res chain seq x y z
N MET A 1 -50.26 -62.69 -22.42
CA MET A 1 -48.82 -62.81 -22.09
C MET A 1 -48.16 -61.44 -22.19
N SER A 2 -47.12 -61.21 -21.38
CA SER A 2 -46.23 -60.04 -21.34
C SER A 2 -46.75 -58.74 -20.71
N LYS A 3 -46.73 -58.67 -19.37
CA LYS A 3 -46.56 -57.41 -18.63
C LYS A 3 -45.06 -57.20 -18.39
N ARG A 4 -44.50 -56.14 -18.96
CA ARG A 4 -43.09 -55.77 -18.85
C ARG A 4 -42.84 -55.08 -17.51
N HIS A 5 -41.87 -55.59 -16.75
CA HIS A 5 -41.32 -54.94 -15.57
C HIS A 5 -40.33 -53.86 -16.00
N LEU A 6 -40.46 -52.64 -15.47
CA LEU A 6 -39.44 -51.59 -15.55
C LEU A 6 -38.99 -51.27 -14.12
N ALA A 7 -37.80 -51.73 -13.78
CA ALA A 7 -37.10 -51.35 -12.55
C ALA A 7 -36.44 -49.98 -12.77
N VAL A 8 -36.79 -49.00 -11.94
CA VAL A 8 -36.14 -47.69 -11.91
C VAL A 8 -34.97 -47.79 -10.93
N ALA A 9 -33.74 -47.69 -11.44
CA ALA A 9 -32.55 -47.60 -10.61
C ALA A 9 -32.40 -46.18 -10.06
N ALA A 10 -32.41 -46.05 -8.73
CA ALA A 10 -32.12 -44.80 -8.04
C ALA A 10 -30.59 -44.58 -7.98
N ALA A 11 -30.10 -43.55 -8.66
CA ALA A 11 -28.71 -43.11 -8.54
C ALA A 11 -28.59 -42.15 -7.34
N VAL A 12 -27.88 -42.57 -6.30
CA VAL A 12 -27.56 -41.72 -5.14
C VAL A 12 -26.32 -40.89 -5.49
N ALA A 13 -26.51 -39.59 -5.71
CA ALA A 13 -25.41 -38.65 -5.90
C ALA A 13 -24.79 -38.30 -4.53
N ALA A 14 -23.56 -38.78 -4.28
CA ALA A 14 -22.79 -38.39 -3.11
C ALA A 14 -22.20 -36.99 -3.33
N THR A 15 -22.78 -35.96 -2.70
CA THR A 15 -22.19 -34.63 -2.62
C THR A 15 -20.99 -34.66 -1.67
N VAL A 16 -19.79 -34.64 -2.21
CA VAL A 16 -18.56 -34.44 -1.44
C VAL A 16 -18.56 -33.00 -0.91
N LEU A 17 -18.85 -32.83 0.38
CA LEU A 17 -18.64 -31.57 1.10
C LEU A 17 -17.13 -31.29 1.13
N ALA A 18 -16.66 -30.46 0.20
CA ALA A 18 -15.34 -29.86 0.30
C ALA A 18 -15.36 -28.90 1.51
N ALA A 19 -14.85 -29.37 2.65
CA ALA A 19 -14.63 -28.51 3.81
C ALA A 19 -13.71 -27.36 3.39
N PRO A 20 -14.06 -26.09 3.69
CA PRO A 20 -13.17 -24.97 3.42
C PRO A 20 -11.88 -25.18 4.23
N LEU A 21 -10.76 -25.34 3.54
CA LEU A 21 -9.45 -25.34 4.16
C LEU A 21 -9.32 -24.07 5.01
N PRO A 22 -8.88 -24.15 6.27
CA PRO A 22 -8.65 -22.96 7.08
C PRO A 22 -7.65 -22.08 6.32
N ALA A 23 -8.07 -20.86 5.98
CA ALA A 23 -7.17 -19.85 5.46
C ALA A 23 -5.98 -19.78 6.41
N ALA A 24 -4.78 -20.08 5.92
CA ALA A 24 -3.56 -20.03 6.72
C ALA A 24 -3.57 -18.70 7.47
N ALA A 25 -3.59 -18.75 8.80
CA ALA A 25 -3.48 -17.56 9.61
C ALA A 25 -2.09 -16.98 9.31
N ASP A 26 -2.04 -16.02 8.38
CA ASP A 26 -0.81 -15.35 8.01
C ASP A 26 -0.21 -14.80 9.29
N SER A 27 0.92 -15.39 9.70
CA SER A 27 1.64 -14.92 10.88
C SER A 27 1.90 -13.42 10.71
N THR A 28 1.60 -12.63 11.75
CA THR A 28 1.79 -11.19 11.72
C THR A 28 2.89 -10.77 12.69
N ARG A 29 3.59 -9.68 12.38
CA ARG A 29 4.62 -9.08 13.21
C ARG A 29 4.24 -7.65 13.57
N PRO A 30 4.33 -7.26 14.86
CA PRO A 30 4.01 -5.89 15.27
C PRO A 30 5.12 -4.92 14.83
N LEU A 31 4.72 -3.83 14.18
CA LEU A 31 5.55 -2.66 13.95
C LEU A 31 5.01 -1.50 14.77
N LYS A 32 5.70 -1.21 15.89
CA LYS A 32 5.40 -0.05 16.74
C LYS A 32 5.85 1.24 16.06
N LEU A 33 4.95 2.23 16.04
CA LEU A 33 5.13 3.56 15.48
C LEU A 33 4.85 4.62 16.55
N ARG A 34 4.93 5.89 16.15
CA ARG A 34 4.72 7.03 17.04
C ARG A 34 3.27 7.14 17.50
N GLY A 35 3.07 7.61 18.74
CA GLY A 35 1.76 7.95 19.29
C GLY A 35 0.87 6.74 19.51
N GLY A 36 1.44 5.63 19.99
CA GLY A 36 0.69 4.41 20.32
C GLY A 36 0.33 3.52 19.14
N LEU A 37 0.47 4.00 17.90
CA LEU A 37 0.12 3.24 16.71
C LEU A 37 1.01 1.99 16.54
N THR A 38 0.39 0.82 16.43
CA THR A 38 1.05 -0.45 16.10
C THR A 38 0.39 -1.07 14.88
N LEU A 39 1.18 -1.35 13.84
CA LEU A 39 0.73 -2.09 12.66
C LEU A 39 1.02 -3.58 12.81
N LEU A 40 0.06 -4.44 12.51
CA LEU A 40 0.25 -5.89 12.43
C LEU A 40 0.55 -6.26 10.98
N LEU A 41 1.84 -6.35 10.64
CA LEU A 41 2.28 -6.60 9.28
C LEU A 41 2.34 -8.11 9.01
N PRO A 42 1.93 -8.60 7.83
CA PRO A 42 2.23 -9.97 7.41
C PRO A 42 3.72 -10.28 7.58
N ALA A 43 4.07 -11.47 8.09
CA ALA A 43 5.45 -11.84 8.40
C ALA A 43 6.35 -11.84 7.15
N ALA A 44 5.78 -12.07 5.96
CA ALA A 44 6.49 -11.97 4.69
C ALA A 44 6.97 -10.54 4.37
N TRP A 45 6.34 -9.51 4.93
CA TRP A 45 6.71 -8.11 4.67
C TRP A 45 7.94 -7.72 5.47
N LYS A 46 8.93 -7.12 4.80
CA LYS A 46 10.23 -6.77 5.38
C LYS A 46 10.29 -5.29 5.70
N VAL A 47 10.64 -4.95 6.94
CA VAL A 47 10.73 -3.56 7.41
C VAL A 47 12.19 -3.09 7.36
N HIS A 48 12.42 -1.97 6.69
CA HIS A 48 13.73 -1.34 6.58
C HIS A 48 13.68 0.09 7.11
N ARG A 49 14.38 0.37 8.20
CA ARG A 49 14.62 1.74 8.67
C ARG A 49 15.75 2.33 7.82
N VAL A 50 15.40 3.21 6.90
CA VAL A 50 16.32 3.76 5.88
C VAL A 50 17.13 4.92 6.45
N LYS A 51 16.45 5.88 7.07
CA LYS A 51 17.04 7.01 7.79
C LYS A 51 16.01 7.57 8.79
N PRO A 52 16.36 8.51 9.69
CA PRO A 52 15.43 9.00 10.72
C PRO A 52 14.10 9.50 10.14
N GLY A 53 13.00 8.85 10.53
CA GLY A 53 11.65 9.16 10.02
C GLY A 53 11.30 8.56 8.66
N TRP A 54 12.15 7.70 8.09
CA TRP A 54 11.93 7.03 6.82
C TRP A 54 12.01 5.51 7.01
N THR A 55 10.85 4.88 7.02
CA THR A 55 10.74 3.42 7.07
C THR A 55 10.14 2.93 5.76
N ARG A 56 10.80 1.98 5.12
CA ARG A 56 10.27 1.29 3.94
C ARG A 56 9.77 -0.09 4.34
N VAL A 57 8.57 -0.45 3.91
CA VAL A 57 8.04 -1.81 4.08
C VAL A 57 7.97 -2.46 2.71
N VAL A 58 8.82 -3.46 2.49
CA VAL A 58 8.93 -4.20 1.24
C VAL A 58 8.00 -5.40 1.29
N THR A 59 7.15 -5.53 0.28
CA THR A 59 6.09 -6.55 0.22
C THR A 59 6.26 -7.52 -0.95
N GLY A 60 7.26 -7.28 -1.81
CA GLY A 60 7.52 -8.07 -3.01
C GLY A 60 8.94 -7.87 -3.53
N LYS A 61 9.10 -7.76 -4.84
CA LYS A 61 10.42 -7.63 -5.48
C LYS A 61 11.04 -6.29 -5.11
N CYS A 62 12.31 -6.30 -4.72
CA CYS A 62 13.06 -5.09 -4.41
C CYS A 62 14.56 -5.36 -4.38
N ALA A 63 15.31 -4.80 -5.34
CA ALA A 63 16.77 -4.98 -5.39
C ALA A 63 17.50 -4.12 -4.35
N ALA A 64 16.99 -2.93 -4.05
CA ALA A 64 17.65 -1.94 -3.18
C ALA A 64 16.71 -1.47 -2.04
N PRO A 65 16.44 -2.32 -1.03
CA PRO A 65 15.43 -2.04 0.00
C PRO A 65 15.79 -0.88 0.93
N LYS A 66 17.08 -0.58 1.07
CA LYS A 66 17.58 0.53 1.89
C LYS A 66 17.84 1.83 1.11
N ALA A 67 17.61 1.83 -0.20
CA ALA A 67 17.79 3.03 -1.01
C ALA A 67 16.73 4.09 -0.68
N GLY A 68 17.06 5.35 -0.96
CA GLY A 68 16.20 6.50 -0.68
C GLY A 68 14.86 6.46 -1.43
N TYR A 69 13.93 7.31 -0.99
CA TYR A 69 12.67 7.56 -1.71
C TYR A 69 12.95 7.98 -3.17
N GLY A 70 12.07 7.59 -4.09
CA GLY A 70 12.28 7.75 -5.53
C GLY A 70 13.24 6.73 -6.14
N THR A 71 13.69 5.72 -5.40
CA THR A 71 14.40 4.56 -5.99
C THR A 71 13.39 3.61 -6.64
N PRO A 72 13.46 3.37 -7.96
CA PRO A 72 12.51 2.55 -8.68
C PRO A 72 12.61 1.04 -8.38
N GLY A 73 11.64 0.27 -8.87
CA GLY A 73 11.71 -1.19 -8.96
C GLY A 73 11.63 -1.89 -7.61
N CYS A 74 10.75 -1.43 -6.73
CA CYS A 74 10.63 -2.00 -5.40
C CYS A 74 9.19 -1.95 -4.88
N ASP A 75 8.53 -3.11 -4.90
CA ASP A 75 7.18 -3.35 -4.42
C ASP A 75 7.12 -3.08 -2.91
N SER A 76 6.70 -1.87 -2.56
CA SER A 76 6.83 -1.36 -1.20
C SER A 76 5.92 -0.16 -0.96
N PHE A 77 5.77 0.17 0.32
CA PHE A 77 5.23 1.46 0.74
C PHE A 77 6.15 2.09 1.79
N TRP A 78 5.99 3.39 1.98
CA TRP A 78 6.75 4.17 2.95
C TRP A 78 5.88 4.48 4.17
N ILE A 79 6.46 4.37 5.35
CA ILE A 79 5.94 4.91 6.61
C ILE A 79 6.88 6.03 7.02
N LEU A 80 6.34 7.23 7.07
CA LEU A 80 7.07 8.47 7.20
C LEU A 80 6.73 9.14 8.53
N GLY A 81 7.76 9.49 9.28
CA GLY A 81 7.65 10.19 10.56
C GLY A 81 7.94 11.69 10.44
N PRO A 82 8.00 12.40 11.58
CA PRO A 82 8.12 13.87 11.60
C PRO A 82 9.29 14.44 10.80
N LYS A 83 10.46 13.77 10.80
CA LYS A 83 11.65 14.20 10.06
C LYS A 83 11.42 14.14 8.54
N ALA A 84 10.73 13.13 8.02
CA ALA A 84 10.35 13.05 6.62
C ALA A 84 9.24 14.05 6.26
N ILE A 85 8.23 14.17 7.13
CA ILE A 85 7.08 15.06 6.90
C ILE A 85 7.50 16.53 6.82
N ARG A 86 8.51 16.98 7.58
CA ARG A 86 9.01 18.36 7.50
C ARG A 86 9.64 18.73 6.15
N GLN A 87 9.96 17.74 5.32
CA GLN A 87 10.60 17.91 4.01
C GLN A 87 9.87 17.10 2.94
N GLY A 88 8.57 16.87 3.14
CA GLY A 88 7.80 15.90 2.38
C GLY A 88 7.10 16.42 1.14
N ASP A 89 7.10 17.73 0.94
CA ASP A 89 6.48 18.39 -0.20
C ASP A 89 7.55 18.94 -1.15
N GLU A 90 7.11 19.39 -2.32
CA GLU A 90 7.97 19.96 -3.35
C GLU A 90 8.81 21.11 -2.80
N LEU A 91 10.05 21.21 -3.29
CA LEU A 91 11.10 22.09 -2.75
C LEU A 91 11.47 21.78 -1.30
N PHE A 92 11.26 20.54 -0.85
CA PHE A 92 11.50 20.07 0.52
C PHE A 92 10.71 20.87 1.57
N ARG A 93 9.53 21.35 1.22
CA ARG A 93 8.63 22.03 2.15
C ARG A 93 7.95 21.02 3.09
N PRO A 94 7.40 21.48 4.23
CA PRO A 94 6.62 20.61 5.10
C PRO A 94 5.36 20.07 4.41
N TYR A 95 5.18 18.75 4.46
CA TYR A 95 3.97 18.10 3.97
C TYR A 95 2.79 18.38 4.91
N THR A 96 1.72 18.91 4.33
CA THR A 96 0.46 19.22 5.02
C THR A 96 -0.70 18.34 4.55
N GLY A 97 -0.49 17.56 3.49
CA GLY A 97 -1.53 16.84 2.76
C GLY A 97 -2.32 17.72 1.81
N ALA A 98 -1.96 18.99 1.61
CA ALA A 98 -2.57 19.84 0.58
C ALA A 98 -2.21 19.38 -0.84
N SER A 99 -0.97 18.92 -1.03
CA SER A 99 -0.35 18.31 -2.22
C SER A 99 0.07 16.86 -1.91
N ALA A 100 0.43 16.12 -2.96
CA ALA A 100 0.98 14.77 -2.82
C ALA A 100 2.39 14.81 -2.20
N PHE A 101 2.76 13.76 -1.47
CA PHE A 101 4.12 13.63 -0.95
C PHE A 101 5.13 13.56 -2.11
N TYR A 102 5.99 14.57 -2.21
CA TYR A 102 6.93 14.76 -3.31
C TYR A 102 8.18 15.55 -2.87
N PRO A 103 9.10 14.92 -2.14
CA PRO A 103 10.26 15.57 -1.54
C PRO A 103 11.38 15.78 -2.58
N ALA A 104 11.18 16.68 -3.53
CA ALA A 104 12.15 16.97 -4.59
C ALA A 104 12.09 18.42 -5.06
N THR A 105 13.18 18.86 -5.70
CA THR A 105 13.28 20.12 -6.45
C THR A 105 13.19 19.91 -7.95
N ASP A 106 13.20 18.66 -8.41
CA ASP A 106 13.20 18.27 -9.82
C ASP A 106 12.36 17.00 -10.01
N VAL A 107 12.20 16.55 -11.26
CA VAL A 107 11.45 15.35 -11.65
C VAL A 107 12.09 14.09 -11.05
N GLN A 108 11.42 13.52 -10.04
CA GLN A 108 11.83 12.24 -9.45
C GLN A 108 11.69 11.11 -10.47
N ARG A 109 12.47 10.06 -10.28
CA ARG A 109 12.36 8.85 -11.10
C ARG A 109 11.00 8.18 -10.88
N CYS A 110 10.41 7.70 -11.98
CA CYS A 110 9.21 6.89 -11.95
C CYS A 110 9.43 5.65 -11.04
N PRO A 111 8.52 5.38 -10.09
CA PRO A 111 8.68 4.25 -9.17
C PRO A 111 8.83 2.90 -9.88
N ARG A 112 8.24 2.72 -11.06
CA ARG A 112 8.22 1.43 -11.76
C ARG A 112 9.33 1.26 -12.80
N ASN A 113 9.95 2.35 -13.24
CA ASN A 113 10.96 2.30 -14.29
C ASN A 113 11.92 3.49 -14.17
N SER A 114 13.20 3.22 -13.96
CA SER A 114 14.23 4.24 -13.79
C SER A 114 14.48 5.11 -15.02
N LYS A 115 14.03 4.71 -16.21
CA LYS A 115 14.21 5.45 -17.47
C LYS A 115 13.21 6.60 -17.65
N TRP A 116 12.23 6.74 -16.76
CA TRP A 116 11.12 7.69 -16.86
C TRP A 116 11.04 8.58 -15.62
N GLY A 117 10.48 9.77 -15.77
CA GLY A 117 10.16 10.68 -14.67
C GLY A 117 8.79 10.39 -14.06
N GLN A 118 8.57 10.80 -12.82
CA GLN A 118 7.29 10.80 -12.14
C GLN A 118 6.64 12.17 -12.26
N THR A 119 5.33 12.18 -12.51
CA THR A 119 4.47 13.35 -12.36
C THR A 119 3.33 13.02 -11.42
N LEU A 120 2.97 13.97 -10.57
CA LEU A 120 1.83 13.89 -9.65
C LEU A 120 0.83 14.97 -10.03
N GLY A 121 -0.43 14.58 -10.22
CA GLY A 121 -1.53 15.48 -10.55
C GLY A 121 -2.48 15.66 -9.37
N ALA A 122 -3.68 16.15 -9.66
CA ALA A 122 -4.70 16.38 -8.64
C ALA A 122 -5.13 15.10 -7.90
N ALA A 123 -5.60 15.29 -6.66
CA ALA A 123 -6.23 14.22 -5.88
C ALA A 123 -7.53 13.78 -6.57
N ARG A 124 -7.60 12.50 -6.92
CA ARG A 124 -8.79 11.84 -7.48
C ARG A 124 -9.80 11.46 -6.41
N LYS A 125 -9.33 11.18 -5.19
CA LYS A 125 -10.19 10.90 -4.03
C LYS A 125 -9.62 11.56 -2.79
N LYS A 126 -10.52 12.02 -1.92
CA LYS A 126 -10.23 12.57 -0.60
C LYS A 126 -11.23 11.99 0.40
N GLY A 127 -10.82 11.78 1.64
CA GLY A 127 -11.72 11.36 2.70
C GLY A 127 -11.00 10.93 3.96
N LEU A 128 -11.72 10.25 4.84
CA LEU A 128 -11.17 9.68 6.06
C LEU A 128 -11.20 8.16 6.00
N ARG A 129 -10.03 7.51 6.14
CA ARG A 129 -9.91 6.05 6.19
C ARG A 129 -9.52 5.61 7.59
N GLN A 130 -10.12 4.52 8.04
CA GLN A 130 -9.83 3.94 9.34
C GLN A 130 -8.38 3.46 9.40
N VAL A 131 -7.73 3.75 10.52
CA VAL A 131 -6.41 3.23 10.86
C VAL A 131 -6.50 2.73 12.30
N GLY A 132 -7.05 1.54 12.51
CA GLY A 132 -7.41 1.02 13.82
C GLY A 132 -8.77 1.52 14.34
N PRO A 133 -9.37 0.83 15.34
CA PRO A 133 -10.63 1.26 15.95
C PRO A 133 -10.56 2.68 16.51
N GLY A 134 -11.58 3.50 16.25
CA GLY A 134 -11.66 4.89 16.74
C GLY A 134 -10.70 5.89 16.09
N HIS A 135 -9.81 5.46 15.21
CA HIS A 135 -8.76 6.31 14.63
C HIS A 135 -8.89 6.37 13.10
N ARG A 136 -8.79 7.58 12.55
CA ARG A 136 -8.91 7.82 11.10
C ARG A 136 -7.76 8.68 10.60
N ALA A 137 -7.26 8.35 9.43
CA ALA A 137 -6.29 9.14 8.69
C ALA A 137 -6.98 9.96 7.60
N ALA A 138 -6.46 11.16 7.35
CA ALA A 138 -6.74 11.90 6.13
C ALA A 138 -6.21 11.10 4.94
N TYR A 139 -7.11 10.58 4.12
CA TYR A 139 -6.81 9.72 2.99
C TYR A 139 -6.90 10.50 1.68
N ARG A 140 -5.91 10.29 0.81
CA ARG A 140 -5.90 10.83 -0.55
C ARG A 140 -5.40 9.81 -1.56
N GLU A 141 -5.99 9.85 -2.75
CA GLU A 141 -5.47 9.16 -3.94
C GLU A 141 -5.06 10.22 -4.96
N TRP A 142 -3.79 10.27 -5.28
CA TRP A 142 -3.25 11.22 -6.25
C TRP A 142 -3.12 10.57 -7.62
N ALA A 143 -3.59 11.27 -8.65
CA ALA A 143 -3.30 10.89 -10.02
C ALA A 143 -1.79 10.92 -10.22
N ALA A 144 -1.20 9.86 -10.76
CA ALA A 144 0.23 9.84 -11.05
C ALA A 144 0.52 9.22 -12.42
N ALA A 145 1.61 9.64 -13.03
CA ALA A 145 2.06 9.09 -14.29
C ALA A 145 3.58 9.00 -14.34
N CYS A 146 4.07 8.00 -15.07
CA CYS A 146 5.45 7.95 -15.50
C CYS A 146 5.55 8.52 -16.91
N VAL A 147 6.47 9.46 -17.10
CA VAL A 147 6.63 10.23 -18.34
C VAL A 147 8.03 10.08 -18.91
N SER A 148 8.14 10.19 -20.23
CA SER A 148 9.43 10.26 -20.92
C SER A 148 10.18 11.52 -20.52
N TYR A 149 11.44 11.41 -20.08
CA TYR A 149 12.27 12.59 -19.83
C TYR A 149 12.48 13.44 -21.10
N ALA A 150 12.54 12.80 -22.28
CA ALA A 150 12.83 13.48 -23.53
C ALA A 150 11.71 14.40 -24.05
N ASN A 151 10.43 14.10 -23.75
CA ASN A 151 9.30 14.81 -24.37
C ASN A 151 8.02 14.84 -23.52
N GLY A 152 8.08 14.46 -22.24
CA GLY A 152 6.93 14.49 -21.33
C GLY A 152 5.81 13.50 -21.64
N ARG A 153 5.91 12.68 -22.70
CA ARG A 153 4.84 11.73 -23.08
C ARG A 153 4.60 10.72 -21.96
N VAL A 154 3.33 10.55 -21.58
CA VAL A 154 2.89 9.54 -20.60
C VAL A 154 3.21 8.14 -21.13
N ARG A 155 3.96 7.38 -20.34
CA ARG A 155 4.34 5.99 -20.60
C ARG A 155 3.51 5.00 -19.80
N SER A 156 3.14 5.37 -18.58
CA SER A 156 2.23 4.59 -17.75
C SER A 156 1.56 5.47 -16.69
N ARG A 157 0.47 4.97 -16.10
CA ARG A 157 -0.27 5.66 -15.04
C ARG A 157 -0.26 4.85 -13.75
N PHE A 158 -0.35 5.56 -12.63
CA PHE A 158 -0.50 4.97 -11.31
C PHE A 158 -1.27 5.87 -10.37
N VAL A 159 -1.47 5.37 -9.15
CA VAL A 159 -2.07 6.12 -8.06
C VAL A 159 -1.07 6.12 -6.91
N GLN A 160 -0.82 7.28 -6.34
CA GLN A 160 -0.16 7.41 -5.05
C GLN A 160 -1.24 7.51 -3.98
N ARG A 161 -1.34 6.50 -3.13
CA ARG A 161 -2.29 6.43 -2.01
C ARG A 161 -1.60 6.91 -0.75
N GLU A 162 -2.27 7.77 0.00
CA GLU A 162 -1.71 8.38 1.20
C GLU A 162 -2.67 8.31 2.37
N TRP A 163 -2.15 7.91 3.54
CA TRP A 163 -2.85 7.96 4.83
C TRP A 163 -2.05 8.84 5.77
N PHE A 164 -2.57 10.05 6.04
CA PHE A 164 -1.91 11.01 6.93
C PHE A 164 -2.63 11.11 8.27
N LEU A 165 -1.90 10.87 9.35
CA LEU A 165 -2.31 11.05 10.73
C LEU A 165 -1.64 12.34 11.25
N PRO A 166 -2.32 13.50 11.17
CA PRO A 166 -1.69 14.80 11.46
C PRO A 166 -1.29 14.96 12.93
N THR A 167 -2.00 14.34 13.86
CA THR A 167 -1.71 14.39 15.31
C THR A 167 -0.44 13.62 15.65
N THR A 168 -0.34 12.36 15.21
CA THR A 168 0.84 11.52 15.47
C THR A 168 2.01 11.78 14.52
N LYS A 169 1.80 12.60 13.48
CA LYS A 169 2.79 12.88 12.42
C LYS A 169 3.32 11.58 11.81
N VAL A 170 2.38 10.72 11.40
CA VAL A 170 2.64 9.51 10.63
C VAL A 170 1.97 9.66 9.27
N LEU A 171 2.73 9.43 8.20
CA LEU A 171 2.24 9.40 6.83
C LEU A 171 2.61 8.06 6.19
N VAL A 172 1.62 7.37 5.63
CA VAL A 172 1.85 6.19 4.79
C VAL A 172 1.72 6.61 3.33
N VAL A 173 2.72 6.31 2.50
CA VAL A 173 2.73 6.60 1.05
C VAL A 173 2.91 5.31 0.28
N ASP A 174 1.95 4.98 -0.59
CA ASP A 174 1.97 3.78 -1.42
C ASP A 174 1.79 4.11 -2.90
N GLN A 175 2.80 3.78 -3.69
CA GLN A 175 2.84 4.00 -5.16
C GLN A 175 2.65 2.69 -5.94
N TRP A 176 2.50 1.57 -5.23
CA TRP A 176 2.53 0.21 -5.76
C TRP A 176 1.18 -0.49 -5.65
N SER A 177 0.17 0.18 -5.10
CA SER A 177 -1.13 -0.42 -4.81
C SER A 177 -0.98 -1.70 -3.97
N THR A 178 -0.11 -1.66 -2.96
CA THR A 178 0.26 -2.81 -2.13
C THR A 178 -1.00 -3.59 -1.69
N PRO A 179 -1.12 -4.87 -2.09
CA PRO A 179 -2.22 -5.73 -1.68
C PRO A 179 -2.30 -5.86 -0.16
N GLY A 180 -3.49 -5.78 0.41
CA GLY A 180 -3.72 -5.93 1.86
C GLY A 180 -3.34 -4.72 2.73
N LEU A 181 -2.62 -3.71 2.21
CA LEU A 181 -2.19 -2.55 3.01
C LEU A 181 -3.35 -1.83 3.71
N SER A 182 -4.46 -1.59 3.01
CA SER A 182 -5.64 -0.95 3.61
C SER A 182 -6.20 -1.76 4.80
N GLY A 183 -6.20 -3.10 4.70
CA GLY A 183 -6.66 -3.98 5.77
C GLY A 183 -5.71 -4.00 6.96
N VAL A 184 -4.39 -3.97 6.72
CA VAL A 184 -3.37 -3.83 7.77
C VAL A 184 -3.56 -2.51 8.54
N LEU A 185 -3.78 -1.41 7.83
CA LEU A 185 -4.05 -0.11 8.46
C LEU A 185 -5.36 -0.13 9.24
N GLN A 186 -6.45 -0.64 8.64
CA GLN A 186 -7.75 -0.72 9.29
C GLN A 186 -7.72 -1.50 10.62
N ARG A 187 -6.92 -2.56 10.69
CA ARG A 187 -6.74 -3.41 11.88
C ARG A 187 -5.60 -2.97 12.81
N ALA A 188 -5.03 -1.79 12.60
CA ALA A 188 -3.98 -1.26 13.47
C ALA A 188 -4.47 -1.15 14.92
N ARG A 189 -3.52 -1.23 15.85
CA ARG A 189 -3.78 -1.10 17.30
C ARG A 189 -3.25 0.24 17.80
N TRP A 190 -3.89 0.76 18.83
CA TRP A 190 -3.51 1.98 19.53
C TRP A 190 -3.42 1.67 21.02
N SER A 191 -2.41 2.22 21.69
CA SER A 191 -2.11 2.07 23.12
C SER A 191 -1.56 3.35 23.70
#